data_AF-A0AAW1MQQ6-F1
#
_entry.id   AF-A0AAW1MQQ6-F1
#
_cell.length_a   1.000
_cell.length_b   1.000
_cell.length_c   1.000
_cell.angle_alpha   90.00
_cell.angle_beta   90.00
_cell.angle_gamma   90.00
#
_symmetry.space_group_name_H-M   'P 1'
#
loop_
_entity.id
_entity.type
_entity.pdbx_description
1 polymer ?
#
loop_
_entity_poly.entity_id
_entity_poly.type
_entity_poly.pdbx_seq_one_letter_code
_entity_poly.pdbx_strand_id
1 'polypeptide(L)'
;MGESEKDAIRAATKEVSKEMKSLINEEAIESLKHTQHLILGRLQDSNAVLSHFNEHSENCFTDVMGDFTRNTRILKSMKTDLDHIFLKLRSMKAKISATYPDAFPKGSSEVVDTRLDLEMPVGDWNQENSS
;
A
#
# COMPACT_ATOMS: atom_id res chain seq x y z
N MET A 1 73.48 5.64 -36.60
CA MET A 1 72.18 4.94 -36.61
C MET A 1 71.84 4.68 -38.08
N GLY A 2 71.85 3.41 -38.50
CA GLY A 2 71.66 3.04 -39.91
C GLY A 2 70.19 3.13 -40.33
N GLU A 3 69.91 3.39 -41.61
CA GLU A 3 68.55 3.39 -42.16
C GLU A 3 67.77 2.10 -41.82
N SER A 4 68.46 0.95 -41.83
CA SER A 4 67.90 -0.34 -41.45
C SER A 4 67.32 -0.39 -40.04
N GLU A 5 67.93 0.31 -39.07
CA GLU A 5 67.47 0.34 -37.68
C GLU A 5 66.21 1.21 -37.52
N LYS A 6 66.14 2.32 -38.26
CA LYS A 6 64.95 3.18 -38.31
C LYS A 6 63.76 2.48 -38.95
N ASP A 7 63.99 1.71 -40.00
CA ASP A 7 62.95 0.93 -40.66
C ASP A 7 62.43 -0.22 -39.78
N ALA A 8 63.31 -0.88 -39.04
CA ALA A 8 62.93 -1.91 -38.07
C ALA A 8 62.05 -1.34 -36.94
N ILE A 9 62.41 -0.18 -36.39
CA ILE A 9 61.61 0.52 -35.36
C ILE A 9 60.24 0.93 -35.93
N ARG A 10 60.20 1.44 -37.16
CA ARG A 10 58.94 1.85 -37.82
C ARG A 10 58.02 0.66 -38.09
N ALA A 11 58.58 -0.49 -38.47
CA ALA A 11 57.83 -1.72 -38.66
C ALA A 11 57.28 -2.25 -37.32
N ALA A 12 58.11 -2.29 -36.28
CA ALA A 12 57.68 -2.69 -34.94
C ALA A 12 56.57 -1.79 -34.38
N THR A 13 56.68 -0.47 -34.58
CA THR A 13 55.65 0.50 -34.14
C THR A 13 54.33 0.27 -34.87
N LYS A 14 54.36 -0.05 -36.17
CA LYS A 14 53.15 -0.39 -36.93
C LYS A 14 52.50 -1.68 -36.43
N GLU A 15 53.30 -2.69 -36.12
CA GLU A 15 52.79 -3.96 -35.61
C GLU A 15 52.14 -3.79 -34.24
N VAL A 16 52.81 -3.07 -33.32
CA VAL A 16 52.25 -2.74 -31.99
C VAL A 16 50.94 -1.95 -32.13
N SER A 17 50.88 -0.96 -33.03
CA SER A 17 49.65 -0.19 -33.25
C SER A 17 48.50 -1.04 -33.80
N LYS A 18 48.82 -2.02 -34.66
CA LYS A 18 47.84 -2.95 -35.23
C LYS A 18 47.29 -3.89 -34.16
N GLU A 19 48.16 -4.49 -33.35
CA GLU A 19 47.74 -5.32 -32.21
C GLU A 19 46.90 -4.52 -31.21
N MET A 20 47.33 -3.30 -30.88
CA MET A 20 46.59 -2.44 -29.96
C MET A 20 45.18 -2.07 -30.47
N LYS A 21 44.99 -1.96 -31.79
CA LYS A 21 43.66 -1.79 -32.42
C LYS A 21 42.85 -3.08 -32.42
N SER A 22 43.49 -4.23 -32.60
CA SER A 22 42.86 -5.56 -32.54
C SER A 22 42.26 -5.86 -31.15
N LEU A 23 42.87 -5.32 -30.08
CA LEU A 23 42.37 -5.48 -28.72
C LEU A 23 40.99 -4.82 -28.47
N ILE A 24 40.57 -3.90 -29.34
CA ILE A 24 39.27 -3.22 -29.21
C ILE A 24 38.36 -3.70 -30.33
N ASN A 25 37.32 -4.45 -29.94
CA ASN A 25 36.23 -4.76 -30.86
C ASN A 25 35.22 -3.60 -30.87
N GLU A 26 35.38 -2.69 -31.83
CA GLU A 26 34.49 -1.52 -32.02
C GLU A 26 33.02 -1.92 -32.22
N GLU A 27 32.76 -3.03 -32.93
CA GLU A 27 31.41 -3.54 -33.16
C GLU A 27 30.76 -4.01 -31.84
N ALA A 28 31.53 -4.66 -30.97
CA ALA A 28 31.05 -5.06 -29.65
C ALA A 28 30.74 -3.86 -28.75
N ILE A 29 31.52 -2.77 -28.82
CA ILE A 29 31.27 -1.53 -28.08
C ILE A 29 29.98 -0.86 -28.56
N GLU A 30 29.79 -0.73 -29.87
CA GLU A 30 28.56 -0.15 -30.42
C GLU A 30 27.34 -1.03 -30.13
N SER A 31 27.48 -2.35 -30.19
CA SER A 31 26.43 -3.29 -29.78
C SER A 31 26.06 -3.12 -28.30
N LEU A 32 27.05 -3.05 -27.41
CA LEU A 32 26.85 -2.81 -25.98
C LEU A 32 26.12 -1.49 -25.72
N LYS A 33 26.57 -0.41 -26.39
CA LYS A 33 25.93 0.91 -26.29
C LYS A 33 24.49 0.88 -26.79
N HIS A 34 24.20 0.18 -27.89
CA HIS A 34 22.85 0.01 -28.38
C HIS A 34 21.96 -0.73 -27.38
N THR A 35 22.45 -1.85 -26.83
CA THR A 35 21.74 -2.60 -25.78
C THR A 35 21.49 -1.74 -24.54
N GLN A 36 22.46 -0.94 -24.10
CA GLN A 36 22.29 -0.02 -22.98
C GLN A 36 21.20 1.04 -23.25
N HIS A 37 21.11 1.60 -24.45
CA HIS A 37 20.04 2.53 -24.81
C HIS A 37 18.66 1.86 -24.79
N LEU A 38 18.55 0.62 -25.28
CA LEU A 38 17.30 -0.15 -25.21
C LEU A 38 16.88 -0.42 -23.76
N ILE A 39 17.83 -0.83 -22.92
CA ILE A 39 17.58 -1.05 -21.48
C ILE A 39 17.12 0.25 -20.82
N LEU A 40 17.82 1.35 -21.07
CA LEU A 40 17.48 2.65 -20.51
C LEU A 40 16.06 3.08 -20.91
N GLY A 41 15.71 2.98 -22.20
CA GLY A 41 14.37 3.30 -22.68
C GLY A 41 13.29 2.47 -21.99
N ARG A 42 13.48 1.15 -21.88
CA ARG A 42 12.54 0.27 -21.17
C ARG A 42 12.39 0.60 -19.69
N LEU A 43 13.49 0.98 -19.02
CA LEU A 43 13.45 1.41 -17.61
C LEU A 43 12.71 2.73 -17.46
N GLN A 44 12.91 3.67 -18.39
CA GLN A 44 12.18 4.94 -18.41
C GLN A 44 10.69 4.74 -18.64
N ASP A 45 10.30 3.91 -19.61
CA ASP A 45 8.91 3.55 -19.88
C ASP A 45 8.26 2.90 -18.65
N SER A 46 8.95 1.95 -18.03
CA SER A 46 8.46 1.29 -16.81
C SER A 46 8.29 2.28 -15.66
N ASN A 47 9.22 3.22 -15.50
CA ASN A 47 9.14 4.22 -14.44
C ASN A 47 7.97 5.20 -14.66
N ALA A 48 7.68 5.55 -15.91
CA ALA A 48 6.52 6.37 -16.27
C ALA A 48 5.20 5.66 -15.93
N VAL A 49 5.09 4.37 -16.26
CA VAL A 49 3.92 3.55 -15.91
C VAL A 49 3.73 3.44 -14.40
N LEU A 50 4.80 3.20 -13.65
CA LEU A 50 4.74 3.12 -12.18
C LEU A 50 4.37 4.46 -11.55
N SER A 51 4.88 5.57 -12.10
CA SER A 51 4.53 6.91 -11.61
C SER A 51 3.03 7.20 -11.79
N HIS A 52 2.50 6.90 -12.98
CA HIS A 52 1.06 7.03 -13.24
C HIS A 52 0.21 6.08 -12.38
N PHE A 53 0.68 4.85 -12.15
CA PHE A 53 0.01 3.92 -11.24
C PHE A 53 -0.03 4.44 -9.81
N ASN A 54 1.09 4.97 -9.30
CA ASN A 54 1.17 5.53 -7.96
C ASN A 54 0.17 6.68 -7.78
N GLU A 55 0.17 7.65 -8.71
CA GLU A 55 -0.78 8.77 -8.71
C GLU A 55 -2.24 8.29 -8.77
N HIS A 56 -2.54 7.35 -9.68
CA HIS A 56 -3.88 6.79 -9.80
C HIS A 56 -4.33 6.06 -8.53
N SER A 57 -3.43 5.28 -7.91
CA SER A 57 -3.73 4.54 -6.69
C SER A 57 -3.98 5.45 -5.50
N GLU A 58 -3.23 6.56 -5.39
CA GLU A 58 -3.41 7.58 -4.35
C GLU A 58 -4.75 8.30 -4.50
N ASN A 59 -5.11 8.68 -5.73
CA ASN A 59 -6.40 9.32 -6.03
C ASN A 59 -7.57 8.37 -5.68
N CYS A 60 -7.52 7.12 -6.15
CA CYS A 60 -8.54 6.12 -5.86
C CYS A 60 -8.69 5.88 -4.34
N PHE A 61 -7.56 5.78 -3.62
CA PHE A 61 -7.59 5.64 -2.17
C PHE A 61 -8.24 6.83 -1.48
N THR A 62 -7.89 8.05 -1.90
CA THR A 62 -8.42 9.29 -1.32
C THR A 62 -9.94 9.39 -1.53
N ASP A 63 -10.41 9.05 -2.73
CA ASP A 63 -11.84 9.04 -3.07
C ASP A 63 -12.63 8.09 -2.17
N VAL A 64 -12.14 6.84 -1.99
CA VAL A 64 -12.84 5.83 -1.19
C VAL A 64 -12.70 6.07 0.32
N MET A 65 -11.54 6.55 0.78
CA MET A 65 -11.27 6.78 2.20
C MET A 65 -12.18 7.89 2.78
N GLY A 66 -12.50 8.91 1.98
CA GLY A 66 -13.44 9.97 2.37
C GLY A 66 -14.82 9.40 2.72
N ASP A 67 -15.37 8.56 1.85
CA ASP A 67 -16.65 7.90 2.07
C ASP A 67 -16.61 6.93 3.24
N PHE A 68 -15.54 6.14 3.39
CA PHE A 68 -15.38 5.23 4.51
C PHE A 68 -15.37 5.98 5.85
N THR A 69 -14.63 7.08 5.92
CA THR A 69 -14.56 7.96 7.11
C THR A 69 -15.93 8.53 7.43
N ARG A 70 -16.64 9.06 6.42
CA ARG A 70 -17.99 9.60 6.57
C ARG A 70 -18.98 8.55 7.07
N ASN A 71 -18.98 7.37 6.45
CA ASN A 71 -19.90 6.29 6.79
C ASN A 71 -19.63 5.74 8.19
N THR A 72 -18.35 5.59 8.58
CA THR A 72 -17.94 5.21 9.94
C THR A 72 -18.46 6.21 10.97
N ARG A 73 -18.39 7.52 10.68
CA ARG A 73 -18.93 8.56 11.57
C ARG A 73 -20.45 8.44 11.73
N ILE A 74 -21.18 8.19 10.64
CA ILE A 74 -22.64 8.00 10.68
C ILE A 74 -23.01 6.78 11.52
N LEU A 75 -22.33 5.65 11.32
CA LEU A 75 -22.56 4.43 12.11
C LEU A 75 -22.32 4.65 13.61
N LYS A 76 -21.27 5.40 13.98
CA LYS A 76 -21.01 5.77 15.38
C LYS A 76 -22.12 6.65 15.97
N SER A 77 -22.65 7.60 15.18
CA SER A 77 -23.79 8.43 15.60
C SER A 77 -25.03 7.56 15.83
N MET A 78 -25.36 6.70 14.86
CA MET A 78 -26.51 5.78 14.95
C MET A 78 -26.41 4.85 16.17
N LYS A 79 -25.21 4.33 16.47
CA LYS A 79 -24.97 3.56 17.69
C LYS A 79 -25.36 4.36 18.93
N THR A 80 -24.82 5.58 19.04
CA THR A 80 -25.06 6.48 20.18
C THR A 80 -26.56 6.80 20.34
N ASP A 81 -27.25 7.06 19.23
CA ASP A 81 -28.69 7.34 19.23
C ASP A 81 -29.49 6.12 19.70
N LEU A 82 -29.15 4.91 19.22
CA LEU A 82 -29.77 3.67 19.68
C LEU A 82 -29.52 3.44 21.17
N ASP A 83 -28.29 3.63 21.65
CA ASP A 83 -27.96 3.49 23.07
C ASP A 83 -28.80 4.43 23.94
N HIS A 84 -29.00 5.68 23.50
CA HIS A 84 -29.87 6.63 24.17
C HIS A 84 -31.34 6.18 24.19
N ILE A 85 -31.87 5.72 23.06
CA ILE A 85 -33.25 5.20 22.95
C ILE A 85 -33.46 4.04 23.91
N PHE A 86 -32.54 3.06 23.93
CA PHE A 86 -32.65 1.90 24.80
C PHE A 86 -32.54 2.25 26.28
N LEU A 87 -31.64 3.17 26.64
CA LEU A 87 -31.55 3.68 28.02
C LEU A 87 -32.87 4.33 28.45
N LYS A 88 -33.49 5.13 27.57
CA LYS A 88 -34.79 5.76 27.82
C LYS A 88 -35.90 4.73 28.00
N LEU A 89 -35.97 3.73 27.12
CA LEU A 89 -36.94 2.64 27.20
C LEU A 89 -36.79 1.85 28.51
N ARG A 90 -35.57 1.52 28.91
CA ARG A 90 -35.29 0.84 30.18
C ARG A 90 -35.72 1.68 31.38
N SER A 91 -35.43 2.97 31.38
CA SER A 91 -35.85 3.91 32.43
C SER A 91 -37.39 4.01 32.51
N MET A 92 -38.06 4.11 31.37
CA MET A 92 -39.53 4.16 31.31
C MET A 92 -40.16 2.86 31.82
N LYS A 93 -39.66 1.70 31.36
CA LYS A 93 -40.11 0.39 31.84
C LYS A 93 -39.97 0.29 33.36
N ALA A 94 -38.79 0.63 33.90
CA ALA A 94 -38.54 0.59 35.34
C ALA A 94 -39.51 1.47 36.14
N LYS A 95 -39.79 2.68 35.67
CA LYS A 95 -40.76 3.58 36.29
C LYS A 95 -42.17 3.00 36.28
N ILE A 96 -42.63 2.47 35.14
CA ILE A 96 -43.96 1.86 35.03
C ILE A 96 -44.07 0.65 35.96
N SER A 97 -43.06 -0.23 35.99
CA SER A 97 -43.06 -1.40 36.89
C SER A 97 -43.08 -1.01 38.37
N ALA A 98 -42.46 0.12 38.74
CA ALA A 98 -42.48 0.62 40.11
C ALA A 98 -43.84 1.22 40.50
N THR A 99 -44.49 1.97 39.59
CA THR A 99 -45.78 2.62 39.86
C THR A 99 -46.98 1.68 39.71
N TYR A 100 -46.90 0.73 38.77
CA TYR A 100 -47.95 -0.21 38.42
C TYR A 100 -47.36 -1.62 38.26
N PRO A 101 -47.17 -2.35 39.38
CA PRO A 101 -46.53 -3.67 39.35
C PRO A 101 -47.32 -4.71 38.53
N ASP A 102 -48.63 -4.50 38.37
CA ASP A 102 -49.52 -5.38 37.62
C ASP A 102 -49.56 -5.05 36.11
N ALA A 103 -48.91 -3.97 35.67
CA ALA A 103 -48.92 -3.52 34.27
C ALA A 103 -48.15 -4.46 33.32
N PHE A 104 -47.33 -5.36 33.85
CA PHE A 104 -46.56 -6.34 33.07
C PHE A 104 -46.92 -7.76 33.54
N PRO A 105 -47.74 -8.52 32.79
CA PRO A 105 -48.09 -9.88 33.15
C PRO A 105 -46.85 -10.78 33.20
N LYS A 106 -46.81 -11.69 34.18
CA LYS A 106 -45.70 -12.63 34.41
C LYS A 106 -45.45 -13.45 33.14
N GLY A 107 -44.35 -13.15 32.45
CA GLY A 107 -43.98 -13.73 31.15
C GLY A 107 -43.51 -12.67 30.12
N SER A 108 -43.91 -11.40 30.29
CA SER A 108 -43.47 -10.28 29.43
C SER A 108 -42.15 -9.61 29.87
N SER A 109 -41.62 -10.01 31.03
CA SER A 109 -40.40 -9.41 31.61
C SER A 109 -39.11 -10.01 31.05
N GLU A 110 -39.19 -11.18 30.38
CA GLU A 110 -38.04 -12.01 29.97
C GLU A 110 -37.39 -11.61 28.64
N VAL A 111 -37.77 -10.49 28.03
CA VAL A 111 -36.93 -9.91 26.96
C VAL A 111 -35.71 -9.26 27.62
N VAL A 112 -34.78 -10.13 28.01
CA VAL A 112 -33.42 -9.76 28.43
C VAL A 112 -32.76 -9.15 27.21
N ASP A 113 -32.20 -7.95 27.38
CA ASP A 113 -31.42 -7.28 26.36
C ASP A 113 -30.14 -8.12 26.13
N THR A 114 -30.14 -8.98 25.12
CA THR A 114 -29.04 -9.92 24.80
C THR A 114 -27.94 -9.28 23.97
N ARG A 115 -27.98 -7.95 23.77
CA ARG A 115 -26.95 -7.25 23.01
C ARG A 115 -25.61 -7.36 23.74
N LEU A 116 -24.59 -7.84 23.02
CA LEU A 116 -23.21 -7.79 23.46
C LEU A 116 -22.84 -6.34 23.76
N ASP A 117 -22.28 -6.10 24.95
CA ASP A 117 -21.76 -4.80 25.34
C ASP A 117 -20.54 -4.46 24.47
N LEU A 118 -20.76 -3.59 23.47
CA LEU A 118 -19.75 -3.12 22.52
C LEU A 118 -18.80 -2.09 23.16
N GLU A 119 -18.92 -1.79 24.46
CA GLU A 119 -17.93 -1.01 25.22
C GLU A 119 -16.73 -1.85 25.69
N MET A 120 -16.77 -3.17 25.54
CA MET A 120 -15.54 -3.95 25.66
C MET A 120 -14.62 -3.56 24.50
N PRO A 121 -13.38 -3.10 24.75
CA PRO A 121 -12.42 -2.89 23.68
C PRO A 121 -12.28 -4.22 22.95
N VAL A 122 -12.60 -4.21 21.65
CA VAL A 122 -12.27 -5.33 20.77
C VAL A 122 -10.79 -5.56 20.99
N GLY A 123 -10.47 -6.72 21.58
CA GLY A 123 -9.13 -7.06 22.02
C GLY A 123 -8.10 -6.71 20.95
N ASP A 124 -6.99 -6.16 21.41
CA ASP A 124 -5.83 -5.80 20.64
C ASP A 124 -5.45 -6.94 19.68
N TRP A 125 -5.87 -6.87 18.41
CA TRP A 125 -5.59 -7.87 17.37
C TRP A 125 -4.11 -7.90 16.95
N ASN A 126 -3.21 -7.31 17.75
CA ASN A 126 -1.78 -7.17 17.49
C ASN A 126 -0.89 -8.13 18.30
N GLN A 127 -1.44 -9.24 18.81
CA GLN A 127 -0.66 -10.22 19.55
C GLN A 127 -0.85 -11.65 19.04
N GLU A 128 -0.81 -11.85 17.72
CA GLU A 128 -0.75 -13.21 17.14
C GLU A 128 0.20 -13.37 15.94
N ASN A 129 1.07 -12.37 15.67
CA ASN A 129 2.15 -12.46 14.67
C ASN A 129 3.53 -12.18 15.29
N SER A 130 3.82 -12.78 16.43
CA SER A 130 5.19 -12.90 16.95
C SER A 130 5.32 -14.21 17.71
N SER A 131 5.47 -15.29 16.95
CA SER A 131 6.12 -16.54 17.36
C SER A 131 6.89 -17.09 16.18
#